data_AF-A0A834LXZ2-F1
#
_entry.id   AF-A0A834LXZ2-F1
#
_cell.length_a   1.000
_cell.length_b   1.000
_cell.length_c   1.000
_cell.angle_alpha   90.00
_cell.angle_beta   90.00
_cell.angle_gamma   90.00
#
_symmetry.space_group_name_H-M   'P 1'
#
loop_
_entity.id
_entity.type
_entity.pdbx_description
1 polymer ?
#
loop_
_entity_poly.entity_id
_entity_poly.type
_entity_poly.pdbx_seq_one_letter_code
_entity_poly.pdbx_strand_id
1 'polypeptide(L)'
;SKIALLHDSVNSDRLSELQSILDEEPERKKKLVMAKDDSGVGLLHKAVYYDLKAIYRWILDKFPHTVSIRDSVITNSLNLGYIQLFSKI
;
A
#
# COMPACT_ATOMS: atom_id res chain seq x y z
N SER A 1 -5.36 -10.33 12.58
CA SER A 1 -3.95 -9.93 12.81
C SER A 1 -3.77 -8.46 12.48
N LYS A 2 -2.69 -7.78 12.92
CA LYS A 2 -2.45 -6.36 12.59
C LYS A 2 -2.37 -6.13 11.06
N ILE A 3 -1.79 -7.09 10.34
CA ILE A 3 -1.77 -7.10 8.86
C ILE A 3 -3.20 -7.12 8.28
N ALA A 4 -4.07 -7.99 8.79
CA ALA A 4 -5.46 -8.02 8.34
C ALA A 4 -6.20 -6.69 8.59
N LEU A 5 -5.96 -6.05 9.74
CA LEU A 5 -6.54 -4.73 10.05
C LEU A 5 -6.02 -3.64 9.12
N LEU A 6 -4.73 -3.65 8.78
CA LEU A 6 -4.16 -2.73 7.80
C LEU A 6 -4.85 -2.89 6.44
N HIS A 7 -4.99 -4.12 5.96
CA HIS A 7 -5.67 -4.39 4.69
C HIS A 7 -7.15 -4.03 4.71
N ASP A 8 -7.84 -4.24 5.83
CA ASP A 8 -9.25 -3.83 6.00
C ASP A 8 -9.41 -2.31 5.97
N SER A 9 -8.52 -1.57 6.63
CA SER A 9 -8.51 -0.10 6.61
C SER A 9 -8.29 0.45 5.20
N VAL A 10 -7.44 -0.20 4.38
CA VAL A 10 -7.27 0.15 2.96
C VAL A 10 -8.52 -0.19 2.16
N ASN A 11 -9.08 -1.39 2.30
CA ASN A 11 -10.31 -1.78 1.60
C ASN A 11 -11.48 -0.82 1.87
N SER A 12 -11.47 -0.17 3.03
CA SER A 12 -12.52 0.72 3.50
C SER A 12 -12.19 2.23 3.35
N ASP A 13 -11.08 2.58 2.70
CA ASP A 13 -10.59 3.97 2.55
C ASP A 13 -10.42 4.74 3.88
N ARG A 14 -9.99 4.06 4.94
CA ARG A 14 -9.82 4.65 6.29
C ARG A 14 -8.35 4.99 6.56
N LEU A 15 -7.87 6.08 5.95
CA LEU A 15 -6.47 6.53 6.10
C LEU A 15 -6.07 6.80 7.57
N SER A 16 -6.93 7.45 8.36
CA SER A 16 -6.59 7.76 9.76
C SER A 16 -6.41 6.50 10.61
N GLU A 17 -7.21 5.46 10.34
CA GLU A 17 -7.10 4.17 11.02
C GLU A 17 -5.81 3.46 10.59
N LEU A 18 -5.51 3.44 9.28
CA LEU A 18 -4.27 2.91 8.75
C LEU A 18 -3.04 3.53 9.45
N GLN A 19 -3.05 4.86 9.60
CA GLN A 19 -2.00 5.61 10.28
C GLN A 19 -1.87 5.21 11.76
N SER A 20 -2.97 5.19 12.50
CA SER A 20 -2.99 4.80 13.91
C SER A 20 -2.43 3.40 14.11
N ILE A 21 -2.85 2.43 13.30
CA ILE A 21 -2.40 1.04 13.38
C ILE A 21 -0.88 0.95 13.13
N LEU A 22 -0.35 1.75 12.21
CA LEU A 22 1.09 1.81 11.91
C LEU A 22 1.89 2.57 12.97
N ASP A 23 1.29 3.55 13.63
CA ASP A 23 1.92 4.35 14.70
C ASP A 23 2.01 3.58 16.03
N GLU A 24 1.11 2.62 16.27
CA GLU A 24 1.22 1.68 17.40
C GLU A 24 2.45 0.74 17.31
N GLU A 25 3.04 0.58 16.11
CA GLU A 25 4.09 -0.40 15.83
C GLU A 25 5.31 0.25 15.13
N PRO A 26 5.98 1.26 15.74
CA PRO A 26 6.99 2.08 15.07
C PRO A 26 8.17 1.27 14.52
N GLU A 27 8.66 0.29 15.29
CA GLU A 27 9.78 -0.60 14.90
C GLU A 27 9.43 -1.55 13.74
N ARG A 28 8.14 -1.88 13.60
CA ARG A 28 7.65 -2.83 12.59
C ARG A 28 6.96 -2.14 11.42
N LYS A 29 6.78 -0.81 11.48
CA LYS A 29 6.09 0.02 10.50
C LYS A 29 6.50 -0.27 9.06
N LYS A 30 7.82 -0.31 8.80
CA LYS A 30 8.36 -0.65 7.47
C LYS A 30 7.91 -2.05 7.01
N LYS A 31 8.05 -3.07 7.87
CA LYS A 31 7.63 -4.45 7.55
C LYS A 31 6.12 -4.56 7.34
N LEU A 32 5.33 -3.80 8.10
CA LEU A 32 3.87 -3.80 8.05
C LEU A 32 3.33 -3.16 6.76
N VAL A 33 3.89 -2.03 6.33
CA VAL A 33 3.49 -1.38 5.06
C VAL A 33 3.80 -2.29 3.86
N MET A 34 4.86 -3.10 3.95
CA MET A 34 5.26 -4.08 2.92
C MET A 34 4.52 -5.42 3.04
N ALA A 35 3.66 -5.59 4.05
CA ALA A 35 3.01 -6.86 4.29
C ALA A 35 1.99 -7.17 3.20
N LYS A 36 1.99 -8.43 2.77
CA LYS A 36 1.03 -8.96 1.81
C LYS A 36 -0.18 -9.52 2.55
N ASP A 37 -1.35 -9.41 1.93
CA ASP A 37 -2.54 -10.13 2.36
C ASP A 37 -2.46 -11.61 1.93
N ASP A 38 -3.52 -12.36 2.24
CA ASP A 38 -3.61 -13.79 1.93
C ASP A 38 -3.62 -14.07 0.41
N SER A 39 -3.93 -13.06 -0.42
CA SER A 39 -3.85 -13.15 -1.88
C SER A 39 -2.45 -12.81 -2.41
N GLY A 40 -1.50 -12.53 -1.52
CA GLY A 40 -0.17 -12.09 -1.88
C GLY A 40 -0.18 -10.69 -2.51
N VAL A 41 -1.07 -9.79 -2.06
CA VAL A 41 -1.16 -8.39 -2.50
C VAL A 41 -0.79 -7.45 -1.35
N GLY A 42 0.08 -6.49 -1.62
CA GLY A 42 0.58 -5.49 -0.69
C GLY A 42 -0.31 -4.26 -0.63
N LEU A 43 -0.20 -3.53 0.49
CA LEU A 43 -1.03 -2.35 0.77
C LEU A 43 -1.00 -1.31 -0.35
N LEU A 44 0.18 -0.95 -0.84
CA LEU A 44 0.33 0.07 -1.88
C LEU A 44 -0.42 -0.33 -3.15
N HIS A 45 -0.24 -1.56 -3.63
CA HIS A 45 -0.91 -2.06 -4.84
C HIS A 45 -2.42 -2.06 -4.69
N LYS A 46 -2.92 -2.40 -3.51
CA LYS A 46 -4.34 -2.41 -3.22
C LYS A 46 -4.94 -0.99 -3.21
N ALA A 47 -4.29 -0.05 -2.53
CA ALA A 47 -4.69 1.35 -2.52
C ALA A 47 -4.68 1.97 -3.93
N VAL A 48 -3.69 1.58 -4.73
CA VAL A 48 -3.54 1.91 -6.15
C VAL A 48 -4.69 1.35 -6.99
N TYR A 49 -4.99 0.06 -6.83
CA TYR A 49 -6.01 -0.65 -7.60
C TYR A 49 -7.41 -0.09 -7.35
N TYR A 50 -7.70 0.30 -6.10
CA TYR A 50 -8.96 0.93 -5.71
C TYR A 50 -8.98 2.46 -5.91
N ASP A 51 -7.94 3.07 -6.51
CA ASP A 51 -7.77 4.52 -6.71
C ASP A 51 -7.91 5.38 -5.43
N LEU A 52 -7.41 4.86 -4.31
CA LEU A 52 -7.46 5.51 -3.00
C LEU A 52 -6.35 6.56 -2.87
N LYS A 53 -6.57 7.69 -3.54
CA LYS A 53 -5.58 8.77 -3.70
C LYS A 53 -4.97 9.30 -2.42
N ALA A 54 -5.77 9.44 -1.38
CA ALA A 54 -5.27 9.88 -0.07
C ALA A 54 -4.27 8.86 0.50
N ILE A 55 -4.61 7.57 0.40
CA ILE A 55 -3.81 6.48 0.94
C ILE A 55 -2.53 6.26 0.14
N TYR A 56 -2.60 6.06 -1.18
CA TYR A 56 -1.40 5.74 -1.95
C TYR A 56 -0.41 6.93 -1.96
N ARG A 57 -0.88 8.18 -1.99
CA ARG A 57 0.01 9.34 -1.88
C ARG A 57 0.70 9.42 -0.53
N TRP A 58 -0.05 9.16 0.55
CA TRP A 58 0.53 9.16 1.89
C TRP A 58 1.57 8.04 2.05
N ILE A 59 1.29 6.84 1.54
CA ILE A 59 2.26 5.73 1.56
C ILE A 59 3.52 6.09 0.77
N LEU A 60 3.39 6.70 -0.42
CA LEU A 60 4.52 7.10 -1.24
C LEU A 60 5.36 8.21 -0.58
N ASP A 61 4.72 9.19 0.05
CA ASP A 61 5.39 10.27 0.78
C ASP A 61 6.20 9.74 1.98
N LYS A 62 5.62 8.82 2.76
CA LYS A 62 6.25 8.30 3.99
C LYS A 62 7.16 7.10 3.76
N PHE A 63 6.88 6.29 2.74
CA PHE A 63 7.54 5.02 2.49
C PHE A 63 7.86 4.85 0.99
N PRO A 64 8.70 5.71 0.40
CA PRO A 64 9.00 5.67 -1.04
C PRO A 64 9.63 4.34 -1.50
N HIS A 65 10.30 3.61 -0.60
CA HIS A 65 10.86 2.29 -0.87
C HIS A 65 9.80 1.22 -1.23
N THR A 66 8.52 1.47 -0.94
CA THR A 66 7.42 0.54 -1.24
C THR A 66 7.17 0.35 -2.73
N VAL A 67 7.58 1.32 -3.55
CA VAL A 67 7.46 1.26 -5.03
C VAL A 67 8.28 0.14 -5.63
N SER A 68 9.43 -0.18 -5.04
CA SER A 68 10.34 -1.21 -5.57
C SER A 68 9.89 -2.64 -5.26
N ILE A 69 8.82 -2.81 -4.48
CA ILE A 69 8.40 -4.13 -4.00
C ILE A 69 7.69 -4.85 -5.12
N ARG A 70 8.26 -5.98 -5.54
CA ARG A 70 7.62 -6.84 -6.53
C ARG A 70 6.52 -7.68 -5.90
N ASP A 71 5.34 -7.62 -6.50
CA ASP A 71 4.15 -8.24 -5.96
C ASP A 71 3.31 -8.90 -7.04
N SER A 72 2.47 -9.87 -6.66
CA SER A 72 1.80 -10.77 -7.60
C SER A 72 0.90 -10.04 -8.61
N VAL A 73 0.38 -8.86 -8.24
CA VAL A 73 -0.47 -8.02 -9.09
C VAL A 73 0.32 -7.22 -10.14
N ILE A 74 1.59 -6.89 -9.87
CA ILE A 74 2.43 -6.08 -10.77
C ILE A 74 2.69 -6.81 -12.09
N THR A 75 2.58 -8.14 -12.10
CA THR A 75 2.71 -8.95 -13.31
C THR A 75 1.49 -8.91 -14.23
N ASN A 76 0.28 -8.63 -13.72
CA ASN A 76 -0.96 -8.81 -14.49
C ASN A 76 -1.82 -7.56 -14.69
N SER A 77 -1.69 -6.52 -13.87
CA SER A 77 -2.51 -5.30 -13.99
C SER A 77 -1.66 -4.07 -14.29
N LEU A 78 -1.08 -4.04 -15.49
CA LEU A 78 -0.52 -2.81 -16.06
C LEU A 78 -1.56 -2.17 -16.97
N ASN A 79 -2.40 -1.34 -16.36
CA ASN A 79 -3.09 -0.28 -17.11
C ASN A 79 -2.01 0.74 -17.50
N LEU A 80 -1.81 0.99 -18.79
CA LEU A 80 -0.68 1.76 -19.35
C LEU A 80 -0.46 3.16 -18.73
N GLY A 81 -1.47 3.76 -18.09
CA GLY A 81 -1.32 5.01 -17.34
C GLY A 81 -0.45 4.91 -16.07
N TYR A 82 -0.31 3.71 -15.50
CA TYR A 82 0.40 3.47 -14.23
C TYR A 82 1.93 3.53 -14.35
N ILE A 83 2.49 3.04 -15.45
CA ILE A 83 3.93 3.17 -15.74
C ILE A 83 4.31 4.65 -15.87
N GLN A 84 3.39 5.48 -16.39
CA GLN A 84 3.63 6.91 -16.53
C GLN A 84 3.68 7.64 -15.18
N LEU A 85 2.87 7.23 -14.20
CA LEU A 85 2.85 7.83 -12.86
C LEU A 85 4.16 7.54 -12.11
N PHE A 86 4.65 6.30 -12.17
CA PHE A 86 5.94 5.92 -11.56
C PHE A 86 7.16 6.44 -12.34
N SER A 87 7.04 6.75 -13.63
CA SER A 87 8.12 7.39 -14.41
C SER A 87 8.32 8.89 -14.13
N LYS A 88 7.38 9.51 -13.40
CA LYS A 88 7.37 10.96 -13.11
C LYS A 88 7.65 11.29 -11.64
N ILE A 89 7.91 10.28 -10.81
CA ILE A 89 8.36 10.44 -9.41
C ILE A 89 9.86 10.23 -9.38
#